data_AF-T2JH67-F1
#
_entry.id   AF-T2JH67-F1
#
_cell.length_a   1.000
_cell.length_b   1.000
_cell.length_c   1.000
_cell.angle_alpha   90.00
_cell.angle_beta   90.00
_cell.angle_gamma   90.00
#
_symmetry.space_group_name_H-M   'P 1'
#
loop_
_entity.id
_entity.type
_entity.pdbx_description
1 polymer ?
#
loop_
_entity_poly.entity_id
_entity_poly.type
_entity_poly.pdbx_seq_one_letter_code
_entity_poly.pdbx_strand_id
1 'polypeptide(L)'
;MMTFREEFELLLRACYPLIYIPTSEEERLETAIAECSKTLPNRSVYIWDFVDGYQDNPNNEGVGRRNPLQALEFVEQLPNNIGGIFILRDFQRFLEDVSISRKLRNLARTLKSQPKNIIIIAPQVQIPDELSEVLTVLDFALPTGTEIKSEIQRLLGATGQPSSDTLVDELVRAAQGLSLERIRRVLTRCIASHGRIEPEDVELILEEKRQSIRQTQILDFYPATEQISDIGGLDNLKDWLLRRGGAFSEKARSYGLPHPRGLLLVGIQGTGKSLTAKAISHHWHLPLLRLDVGRLFGGLVGESESRTRQMISLAEALAPCVLWIDEIDKAFAGVEGKGDGGTTSRVFGTVITWLAEKKSPVFVVATANNIKALPPEMLRKGRFDEIFFVGLPSQGEREAIFNVHLSRLRPHNLKTYEVKRLAYETPDFSGAEIQQTLIEA
;
A
#
# COMPACT_ATOMS: atom_id res chain seq x y z
N MET A 1 -7.11 12.98 -12.56
CA MET A 1 -7.62 13.01 -11.17
C MET A 1 -7.25 14.35 -10.62
N MET A 2 -8.16 14.98 -9.87
CA MET A 2 -7.82 16.21 -9.15
C MET A 2 -6.74 15.88 -8.11
N THR A 3 -5.82 16.81 -7.89
CA THR A 3 -4.88 16.74 -6.78
C THR A 3 -5.62 17.00 -5.46
N PHE A 4 -5.05 16.56 -4.33
CA PHE A 4 -5.60 16.87 -3.00
C PHE A 4 -5.91 18.36 -2.85
N ARG A 5 -5.02 19.24 -3.30
CA ARG A 5 -5.19 20.69 -3.22
C ARG A 5 -6.42 21.18 -3.98
N GLU A 6 -6.59 20.73 -5.22
CA GLU A 6 -7.72 21.14 -6.06
C GLU A 6 -9.05 20.70 -5.45
N GLU A 7 -9.10 19.46 -4.95
CA GLU A 7 -10.29 18.89 -4.32
C GLU A 7 -10.59 19.55 -2.98
N PHE A 8 -9.57 19.75 -2.14
CA PHE A 8 -9.70 20.45 -0.86
C PHE A 8 -10.20 21.89 -1.07
N GLU A 9 -9.57 22.67 -1.96
CA GLU A 9 -10.00 24.04 -2.28
C GLU A 9 -11.43 24.08 -2.88
N LEU A 10 -11.84 23.04 -3.61
CA LEU A 10 -13.21 22.90 -4.11
C LEU A 10 -14.21 22.68 -2.96
N LEU A 11 -13.94 21.74 -2.05
CA LEU A 11 -14.79 21.46 -0.89
C LEU A 11 -14.92 22.70 0.03
N LEU A 12 -13.81 23.41 0.23
CA LEU A 12 -13.77 24.66 0.98
C LEU A 12 -14.66 25.75 0.34
N ARG A 13 -14.60 25.92 -0.99
CA ARG A 13 -15.43 26.88 -1.74
C ARG A 13 -16.91 26.47 -1.80
N ALA A 14 -17.18 25.17 -1.82
CA ALA A 14 -18.53 24.62 -1.78
C ALA A 14 -19.13 24.56 -0.36
N CYS A 15 -18.45 25.15 0.64
CA CYS A 15 -18.90 25.23 2.03
C CYS A 15 -19.21 23.87 2.66
N TYR A 16 -18.41 22.84 2.33
CA TYR A 16 -18.49 21.54 2.98
C TYR A 16 -18.04 21.67 4.44
N PRO A 17 -18.95 21.61 5.43
CA PRO A 17 -18.67 22.11 6.75
C PRO A 17 -17.77 21.18 7.57
N LEU A 18 -17.90 19.86 7.39
CA LEU A 18 -17.13 18.85 8.11
C LEU A 18 -16.41 17.95 7.10
N ILE A 19 -15.09 17.93 7.17
CA ILE A 19 -14.23 17.12 6.31
C ILE A 19 -13.40 16.20 7.22
N TYR A 20 -13.32 14.92 6.87
CA TYR A 20 -12.52 13.92 7.56
C TYR A 20 -11.35 13.52 6.65
N ILE A 21 -10.12 13.67 7.13
CA ILE A 21 -8.92 13.36 6.36
C ILE A 21 -8.15 12.24 7.07
N PRO A 22 -8.20 10.99 6.56
CA PRO A 22 -7.45 9.89 7.12
C PRO A 22 -5.96 10.01 6.73
N THR A 23 -5.10 10.33 7.68
CA THR A 23 -3.63 10.32 7.50
C THR A 23 -2.91 10.25 8.84
N SER A 24 -1.69 9.71 8.82
CA SER A 24 -0.74 9.82 9.94
C SER A 24 0.29 10.94 9.73
N GLU A 25 0.25 11.65 8.61
CA GLU A 25 1.18 12.75 8.28
C GLU A 25 0.59 14.12 8.63
N GLU A 26 0.35 14.36 9.92
CA GLU A 26 -0.29 15.59 10.42
C GLU A 26 0.44 16.85 9.95
N GLU A 27 1.75 16.94 10.16
CA GLU A 27 2.55 18.11 9.76
C GLU A 27 2.50 18.38 8.25
N ARG A 28 2.53 17.33 7.42
CA ARG A 28 2.46 17.46 5.95
C ARG A 28 1.09 17.97 5.52
N LEU A 29 0.04 17.42 6.11
CA LEU A 29 -1.33 17.84 5.86
C LEU A 29 -1.55 19.30 6.30
N GLU A 30 -1.09 19.67 7.49
CA GLU A 30 -1.19 21.05 8.00
C GLU A 30 -0.45 22.04 7.10
N THR A 31 0.75 21.69 6.63
CA THR A 31 1.50 22.49 5.66
C THR A 31 0.70 22.66 4.37
N ALA A 32 0.14 21.56 3.84
CA ALA A 32 -0.68 21.61 2.63
C ALA A 32 -1.94 22.48 2.81
N ILE A 33 -2.62 22.37 3.95
CA ILE A 33 -3.80 23.18 4.29
C ILE A 33 -3.42 24.66 4.42
N ALA A 34 -2.29 24.96 5.07
CA ALA A 34 -1.78 26.32 5.21
C ALA A 34 -1.38 26.94 3.87
N GLU A 35 -0.92 26.15 2.91
CA GLU A 35 -0.69 26.61 1.54
C GLU A 35 -2.01 26.87 0.78
N CYS A 36 -3.03 26.05 0.99
CA CYS A 36 -4.37 26.25 0.42
C CYS A 36 -5.07 27.48 1.05
N SER A 37 -4.82 27.76 2.32
CA SER A 37 -5.41 28.93 2.98
C SER A 37 -4.84 30.24 2.44
N LYS A 38 -3.58 30.26 2.00
CA LYS A 38 -2.97 31.43 1.33
C LYS A 38 -3.61 31.77 -0.01
N THR A 39 -4.13 30.78 -0.73
CA THR A 39 -4.84 30.99 -2.01
C THR A 39 -6.30 31.35 -1.84
N LEU A 40 -6.88 31.17 -0.65
CA LEU A 40 -8.27 31.48 -0.34
C LEU A 40 -8.35 32.76 0.51
N PRO A 41 -9.09 33.79 0.08
CA PRO A 41 -9.17 35.03 0.84
C PRO A 41 -9.84 34.81 2.21
N ASN A 42 -9.27 35.44 3.24
CA ASN A 42 -9.87 35.61 4.56
C ASN A 42 -10.19 34.31 5.34
N ARG A 43 -9.29 33.32 5.27
CA ARG A 43 -9.39 32.06 6.05
C ARG A 43 -8.15 31.83 6.89
N SER A 44 -8.28 32.00 8.20
CA SER A 44 -7.24 31.62 9.16
C SER A 44 -7.27 30.11 9.41
N VAL A 45 -6.10 29.52 9.67
CA VAL A 45 -6.00 28.12 10.09
C VAL A 45 -5.96 28.08 11.62
N TYR A 46 -6.72 27.17 12.20
CA TYR A 46 -6.79 26.89 13.62
C TYR A 46 -6.52 25.41 13.86
N ILE A 47 -5.64 25.05 14.77
CA ILE A 47 -5.23 23.70 15.12
C ILE A 47 -5.57 23.47 16.59
N TRP A 48 -6.31 22.41 16.84
CA TRP A 48 -6.67 21.95 18.18
C TRP A 48 -6.21 20.51 18.39
N ASP A 49 -5.68 20.24 19.58
CA ASP A 49 -5.56 18.90 20.12
C ASP A 49 -6.12 18.82 21.55
N PHE A 50 -6.31 17.60 22.03
CA PHE A 50 -6.90 17.37 23.36
C PHE A 50 -6.02 17.85 24.52
N VAL A 51 -4.69 17.87 24.34
CA VAL A 51 -3.72 18.10 25.43
C VAL A 51 -3.52 19.59 25.68
N ASP A 52 -3.43 20.36 24.62
CA ASP A 52 -3.04 21.77 24.63
C ASP A 52 -4.18 22.70 24.21
N GLY A 53 -5.23 22.19 23.54
CA GLY A 53 -6.31 23.02 23.02
C GLY A 53 -5.92 23.72 21.72
N TYR A 54 -6.52 24.87 21.43
CA TYR A 54 -6.12 25.71 20.28
C TYR A 54 -4.76 26.39 20.52
N GLN A 55 -3.91 26.47 19.48
CA GLN A 55 -2.51 26.93 19.61
C GLN A 55 -2.11 28.09 18.68
N ASP A 56 -2.93 28.44 17.69
CA ASP A 56 -2.48 29.27 16.55
C ASP A 56 -2.48 30.77 16.84
N ASN A 57 -3.18 31.22 17.88
CA ASN A 57 -3.29 32.62 18.24
C ASN A 57 -3.18 32.81 19.77
N PRO A 58 -2.36 33.77 20.25
CA PRO A 58 -2.29 34.08 21.68
C PRO A 58 -3.65 34.35 22.35
N ASN A 59 -4.64 34.84 21.59
CA ASN A 59 -5.98 35.13 22.10
C ASN A 59 -6.89 33.90 22.28
N ASN A 60 -6.54 32.76 21.68
CA ASN A 60 -7.30 31.51 21.81
C ASN A 60 -6.45 30.35 22.34
N GLU A 61 -5.24 30.63 22.78
CA GLU A 61 -4.32 29.65 23.34
C GLU A 61 -4.98 28.92 24.53
N GLY A 62 -5.00 27.58 24.48
CA GLY A 62 -5.57 26.76 25.55
C GLY A 62 -7.09 26.60 25.51
N VAL A 63 -7.81 27.23 24.57
CA VAL A 63 -9.26 27.05 24.45
C VAL A 63 -9.58 25.60 24.09
N GLY A 64 -10.53 25.00 24.79
CA GLY A 64 -10.94 23.61 24.56
C GLY A 64 -9.94 22.57 25.07
N ARG A 65 -8.95 22.97 25.89
CA ARG A 65 -8.00 22.04 26.49
C ARG A 65 -8.72 20.98 27.31
N ARG A 66 -8.46 19.70 27.00
CA ARG A 66 -9.14 18.52 27.60
C ARG A 66 -10.66 18.56 27.52
N ASN A 67 -11.22 19.39 26.63
CA ASN A 67 -12.66 19.58 26.48
C ASN A 67 -13.03 19.71 24.98
N PRO A 68 -13.26 18.59 24.29
CA PRO A 68 -13.59 18.59 22.86
C PRO A 68 -14.91 19.31 22.54
N LEU A 69 -15.88 19.35 23.47
CA LEU A 69 -17.11 20.08 23.26
C LEU A 69 -16.86 21.60 23.22
N GLN A 70 -16.04 22.10 24.15
CA GLN A 70 -15.64 23.51 24.17
C GLN A 70 -14.85 23.90 22.90
N ALA A 71 -14.08 22.98 22.33
CA ALA A 71 -13.42 23.20 21.04
C ALA A 71 -14.44 23.49 19.93
N LEU A 72 -15.53 22.73 19.86
CA LEU A 72 -16.62 22.96 18.90
C LEU A 72 -17.42 24.23 19.20
N GLU A 73 -17.59 24.57 20.48
CA GLU A 73 -18.23 25.84 20.88
C GLU A 73 -17.43 27.06 20.44
N PHE A 74 -16.10 26.99 20.49
CA PHE A 74 -15.23 28.05 19.98
C PHE A 74 -15.48 28.35 18.49
N VAL A 75 -15.65 27.32 17.65
CA VAL A 75 -15.97 27.48 16.22
C VAL A 75 -17.29 28.23 16.01
N GLU A 76 -18.29 27.91 16.84
CA GLU A 76 -19.62 28.55 16.81
C GLU A 76 -19.57 30.02 17.26
N GLN A 77 -18.79 30.31 18.30
CA GLN A 77 -18.70 31.64 18.91
C GLN A 77 -17.97 32.65 18.03
N LEU A 78 -17.14 32.20 17.08
CA LEU A 78 -16.49 33.11 16.15
C LEU A 78 -17.52 33.83 15.28
N PRO A 79 -17.35 35.14 15.00
CA PRO A 79 -18.24 35.88 14.10
C PRO A 79 -18.45 35.20 12.74
N ASN A 80 -19.68 35.26 12.21
CA ASN A 80 -20.06 34.56 10.97
C ASN A 80 -19.32 35.04 9.71
N ASN A 81 -18.73 36.25 9.75
CA ASN A 81 -17.96 36.84 8.66
C ASN A 81 -16.47 36.48 8.69
N ILE A 82 -15.99 35.85 9.77
CA ILE A 82 -14.60 35.39 9.89
C ILE A 82 -14.52 33.98 9.31
N GLY A 83 -13.69 33.83 8.29
CA GLY A 83 -13.39 32.53 7.72
C GLY A 83 -12.34 31.78 8.54
N GLY A 84 -12.51 30.47 8.65
CA GLY A 84 -11.63 29.64 9.47
C GLY A 84 -11.59 28.19 9.02
N ILE A 85 -10.40 27.61 8.99
CA ILE A 85 -10.19 26.18 8.79
C ILE A 85 -9.75 25.62 10.14
N PHE A 86 -10.60 24.82 10.78
CA PHE A 86 -10.38 24.29 12.13
C PHE A 86 -9.95 22.83 12.03
N ILE A 87 -8.65 22.59 12.17
CA ILE A 87 -8.01 21.29 12.22
C ILE A 87 -8.13 20.73 13.64
N LEU A 88 -8.81 19.59 13.77
CA LEU A 88 -9.00 18.87 15.02
C LEU A 88 -8.22 17.55 14.96
N ARG A 89 -7.09 17.48 15.67
CA ARG A 89 -6.26 16.28 15.75
C ARG A 89 -6.90 15.26 16.67
N ASP A 90 -6.84 13.99 16.27
CA ASP A 90 -7.33 12.84 17.07
C ASP A 90 -8.81 12.92 17.48
N PHE A 91 -9.61 13.77 16.82
CA PHE A 91 -10.99 14.04 17.23
C PHE A 91 -11.93 12.85 17.03
N GLN A 92 -11.53 11.87 16.21
CA GLN A 92 -12.27 10.62 15.97
C GLN A 92 -12.60 9.88 17.27
N ARG A 93 -11.74 9.99 18.30
CA ARG A 93 -11.91 9.34 19.60
C ARG A 93 -13.13 9.81 20.37
N PHE A 94 -13.70 10.95 20.00
CA PHE A 94 -14.81 11.59 20.69
C PHE A 94 -16.12 11.55 19.89
N LEU A 95 -16.13 10.98 18.69
CA LEU A 95 -17.30 11.02 17.80
C LEU A 95 -18.47 10.18 18.30
N GLU A 96 -18.21 9.16 19.12
CA GLU A 96 -19.25 8.32 19.73
C GLU A 96 -19.99 9.03 20.88
N ASP A 97 -19.43 10.11 21.44
CA ASP A 97 -20.11 10.88 22.48
C ASP A 97 -21.35 11.59 21.90
N VAL A 98 -22.48 11.40 22.57
CA VAL A 98 -23.80 11.91 22.13
C VAL A 98 -23.79 13.44 22.02
N SER A 99 -23.13 14.13 22.94
CA SER A 99 -23.08 15.60 22.97
C SER A 99 -22.25 16.12 21.80
N ILE A 100 -21.11 15.48 21.53
CA ILE A 100 -20.19 15.85 20.46
C ILE A 100 -20.79 15.54 19.08
N SER A 101 -21.33 14.33 18.89
CA SER A 101 -22.03 13.95 17.65
C SER A 101 -23.22 14.88 17.36
N ARG A 102 -23.99 15.25 18.38
CA ARG A 102 -25.08 16.23 18.22
C ARG A 102 -24.55 17.62 17.86
N LYS A 103 -23.50 18.09 18.55
CA LYS A 103 -22.91 19.41 18.29
C LYS A 103 -22.35 19.51 16.88
N LEU A 104 -21.63 18.50 16.40
CA LEU A 104 -21.14 18.43 15.02
C LEU A 104 -22.26 18.50 14.00
N ARG A 105 -23.37 17.78 14.20
CA ARG A 105 -24.54 17.87 13.30
C ARG A 105 -25.20 19.24 13.31
N ASN A 106 -25.24 19.90 14.47
CA ASN A 106 -25.76 21.27 14.56
C ASN A 106 -24.83 22.24 13.80
N LEU A 107 -23.52 22.13 14.01
CA LEU A 107 -22.51 22.91 13.28
C LEU A 107 -22.58 22.63 11.77
N ALA A 108 -22.74 21.38 11.34
CA ALA A 108 -22.87 21.04 9.93
C ALA A 108 -24.06 21.74 9.25
N ARG A 109 -25.09 22.14 10.00
CA ARG A 109 -26.21 22.93 9.45
C ARG A 109 -25.89 24.42 9.41
N THR A 110 -25.29 24.97 10.47
CA THR A 110 -25.01 26.41 10.58
C THR A 110 -23.83 26.85 9.72
N LEU A 111 -22.81 25.99 9.58
CA LEU A 111 -21.59 26.29 8.84
C LEU A 111 -21.76 26.22 7.31
N LYS A 112 -22.85 25.62 6.80
CA LYS A 112 -23.16 25.59 5.34
C LYS A 112 -23.25 26.97 4.69
N SER A 113 -23.57 28.01 5.47
CA SER A 113 -23.65 29.39 5.02
C SER A 113 -22.54 30.28 5.58
N GLN A 114 -21.49 29.69 6.15
CA GLN A 114 -20.35 30.41 6.74
C GLN A 114 -19.05 29.98 6.06
N PRO A 115 -18.03 30.87 6.00
CA PRO A 115 -16.72 30.54 5.44
C PRO A 115 -15.85 29.73 6.42
N LYS A 116 -16.45 28.79 7.17
CA LYS A 116 -15.79 28.00 8.20
C LYS A 116 -15.88 26.51 7.87
N ASN A 117 -14.80 25.78 8.08
CA ASN A 117 -14.71 24.35 7.82
C ASN A 117 -14.00 23.67 8.98
N ILE A 118 -14.55 22.56 9.45
CA ILE A 118 -13.94 21.70 10.47
C ILE A 118 -13.31 20.52 9.75
N ILE A 119 -12.02 20.31 9.99
CA ILE A 119 -11.21 19.24 9.43
C ILE A 119 -10.84 18.30 10.58
N ILE A 120 -11.29 17.06 10.52
CA ILE A 120 -10.89 16.02 11.49
C ILE A 120 -9.76 15.22 10.87
N ILE A 121 -8.63 15.14 11.58
CA ILE A 121 -7.47 14.34 11.16
C ILE A 121 -7.35 13.13 12.08
N ALA A 122 -7.21 11.95 11.46
CA ALA A 122 -7.06 10.69 12.15
C ALA A 122 -6.23 9.70 11.32
N PRO A 123 -5.52 8.73 11.92
CA PRO A 123 -4.79 7.72 11.15
C PRO A 123 -5.66 6.79 10.29
N GLN A 124 -6.93 6.60 10.67
CA GLN A 124 -7.87 5.68 10.01
C GLN A 124 -9.27 6.30 9.98
N VAL A 125 -10.11 5.86 9.04
CA VAL A 125 -11.51 6.28 8.98
C VAL A 125 -12.34 5.52 10.01
N GLN A 126 -12.85 6.23 11.02
CA GLN A 126 -13.75 5.72 12.04
C GLN A 126 -14.87 6.75 12.24
N ILE A 127 -15.97 6.57 11.51
CA ILE A 127 -17.10 7.51 11.50
C ILE A 127 -18.35 6.78 11.99
N PRO A 128 -18.98 7.20 13.10
CA PRO A 128 -20.27 6.68 13.55
C PRO A 128 -21.38 6.92 12.52
N ASP A 129 -22.35 6.00 12.48
CA ASP A 129 -23.46 6.05 11.51
C ASP A 129 -24.24 7.37 11.58
N GLU A 130 -24.39 7.97 12.76
CA GLU A 130 -25.10 9.25 12.92
C GLU A 130 -24.40 10.43 12.24
N LEU A 131 -23.11 10.31 11.93
CA LEU A 131 -22.30 11.35 11.30
C LEU A 131 -21.99 11.06 9.82
N SER A 132 -22.36 9.86 9.32
CA SER A 132 -22.08 9.41 7.96
C SER A 132 -22.61 10.37 6.87
N GLU A 133 -23.76 11.02 7.09
CA GLU A 133 -24.36 11.96 6.12
C GLU A 133 -23.78 13.38 6.19
N VAL A 134 -23.06 13.73 7.25
CA VAL A 134 -22.55 15.10 7.47
C VAL A 134 -21.04 15.23 7.30
N LEU A 135 -20.29 14.14 7.45
CA LEU A 135 -18.84 14.11 7.24
C LEU A 135 -18.52 13.73 5.81
N THR A 136 -17.68 14.53 5.16
CA THR A 136 -17.11 14.19 3.85
C THR A 136 -15.69 13.69 4.03
N VAL A 137 -15.41 12.46 3.58
CA VAL A 137 -14.06 11.90 3.62
C VAL A 137 -13.27 12.43 2.43
N LEU A 138 -12.06 12.95 2.69
CA LEU A 138 -11.13 13.40 1.66
C LEU A 138 -9.80 12.67 1.84
N ASP A 139 -9.37 11.97 0.80
CA ASP A 139 -8.14 11.17 0.84
C ASP A 139 -6.89 12.05 0.77
N PHE A 140 -5.91 11.74 1.64
CA PHE A 140 -4.59 12.36 1.62
C PHE A 140 -3.51 11.29 1.44
N ALA A 141 -3.23 10.98 0.17
CA ALA A 141 -2.26 9.95 -0.20
C ALA A 141 -0.84 10.32 0.22
N LEU A 142 0.00 9.31 0.49
CA LEU A 142 1.45 9.45 0.76
C LEU A 142 2.16 10.33 -0.28
N PRO A 143 3.32 10.94 0.05
CA PRO A 143 3.98 11.88 -0.82
C PRO A 143 4.33 11.26 -2.18
N THR A 144 4.04 12.02 -3.23
CA THR A 144 4.35 11.68 -4.63
C THR A 144 5.85 11.69 -4.88
N GLY A 145 6.30 11.02 -5.95
CA GLY A 145 7.72 11.04 -6.33
C GLY A 145 8.27 12.46 -6.54
N THR A 146 7.44 13.40 -6.98
CA THR A 146 7.80 14.81 -7.10
C THR A 146 7.99 15.48 -5.74
N GLU A 147 7.09 15.25 -4.78
CA GLU A 147 7.23 15.78 -3.41
C GLU A 147 8.46 15.19 -2.71
N ILE A 148 8.68 13.88 -2.87
CA ILE A 148 9.86 13.18 -2.34
C ILE A 148 11.15 13.76 -2.95
N LYS A 149 11.19 13.97 -4.27
CA LYS A 149 12.34 14.56 -4.96
C LYS A 149 12.65 15.96 -4.45
N SER A 150 11.64 16.82 -4.31
CA SER A 150 11.80 18.17 -3.77
C SER A 150 12.33 18.15 -2.34
N GLU A 151 11.84 17.23 -1.50
CA GLU A 151 12.30 17.10 -0.12
C GLU A 151 13.75 16.60 -0.03
N ILE A 152 14.13 15.60 -0.83
CA ILE A 152 15.51 15.10 -0.92
C ILE A 152 16.44 16.22 -1.39
N GLN A 153 16.06 16.96 -2.43
CA GLN A 153 16.84 18.09 -2.95
C GLN A 153 16.98 19.21 -1.91
N ARG A 154 15.92 19.49 -1.14
CA ARG A 154 15.94 20.47 -0.04
C ARG A 154 16.95 20.07 1.04
N LEU A 155 16.96 18.79 1.44
CA LEU A 155 17.90 18.27 2.45
C LEU A 155 19.34 18.25 1.93
N LEU A 156 19.56 17.83 0.68
CA LEU A 156 20.88 17.88 0.05
C LEU A 156 21.39 19.32 -0.10
N GLY A 157 20.53 20.25 -0.50
CA GLY A 157 20.87 21.66 -0.61
C GLY A 157 21.35 22.27 0.72
N ALA A 158 20.77 21.84 1.84
CA ALA A 158 21.20 22.28 3.18
C ALA A 158 22.62 21.78 3.54
N THR A 159 23.10 20.70 2.92
CA THR A 159 24.46 20.17 3.11
C THR A 159 25.51 20.83 2.20
N GLY A 160 25.09 21.66 1.24
CA GLY A 160 25.98 22.32 0.28
C GLY A 160 26.60 21.39 -0.76
N GLN A 161 26.05 20.19 -0.96
CA GLN A 161 26.64 19.18 -1.85
C GLN A 161 26.02 19.18 -3.25
N PRO A 162 26.84 18.96 -4.30
CA PRO A 162 26.33 18.70 -5.64
C PRO A 162 25.64 17.34 -5.66
N SER A 163 24.33 17.33 -5.88
CA SER A 163 23.54 16.11 -6.02
C SER A 163 23.65 15.57 -7.45
N SER A 164 24.07 14.32 -7.62
CA SER A 164 23.89 13.62 -8.90
C SER A 164 22.41 13.33 -9.10
N ASP A 165 21.84 13.70 -10.25
CA ASP A 165 20.44 13.40 -10.59
C ASP A 165 20.15 11.89 -10.50
N THR A 166 21.14 11.04 -10.82
CA THR A 166 21.02 9.58 -10.70
C THR A 166 20.77 9.13 -9.26
N LEU A 167 21.53 9.66 -8.31
CA LEU A 167 21.39 9.31 -6.89
C LEU A 167 20.06 9.83 -6.35
N VAL A 168 19.65 11.04 -6.72
CA VAL A 168 18.34 11.57 -6.32
C VAL A 168 17.22 10.68 -6.82
N ASP A 169 17.26 10.25 -8.08
CA ASP A 169 16.23 9.38 -8.64
C ASP A 169 16.23 7.99 -7.98
N GLU A 170 17.38 7.45 -7.58
CA GLU A 170 17.48 6.20 -6.79
C GLU A 170 16.88 6.34 -5.39
N LEU A 171 17.23 7.42 -4.68
CA LEU A 171 16.67 7.73 -3.36
C LEU A 171 15.15 7.94 -3.43
N VAL A 172 14.65 8.62 -4.46
CA VAL A 172 13.20 8.81 -4.69
C VAL A 172 12.50 7.45 -4.84
N ARG A 173 13.04 6.56 -5.68
CA ARG A 173 12.47 5.21 -5.86
C ARG A 173 12.51 4.39 -4.58
N ALA A 174 13.60 4.47 -3.83
CA ALA A 174 13.74 3.77 -2.55
C ALA A 174 12.76 4.31 -1.50
N ALA A 175 12.59 5.63 -1.43
CA ALA A 175 11.72 6.32 -0.47
C ALA A 175 10.22 6.25 -0.83
N GLN A 176 9.86 5.94 -2.08
CA GLN A 176 8.46 5.87 -2.50
C GLN A 176 7.64 4.91 -1.64
N GLY A 177 6.48 5.36 -1.15
CA GLY A 177 5.62 4.64 -0.21
C GLY A 177 6.00 4.79 1.26
N LEU A 178 6.95 5.66 1.60
CA LEU A 178 7.17 6.17 2.96
C LEU A 178 6.51 7.53 3.17
N SER A 179 6.15 7.82 4.41
CA SER A 179 5.80 9.19 4.85
C SER A 179 7.00 10.13 4.76
N LEU A 180 6.76 11.40 4.50
CA LEU A 180 7.79 12.43 4.38
C LEU A 180 8.62 12.59 5.66
N GLU A 181 8.01 12.43 6.83
CA GLU A 181 8.69 12.48 8.13
C GLU A 181 9.73 11.36 8.28
N ARG A 182 9.36 10.12 7.90
CA ARG A 182 10.30 8.99 7.87
C ARG A 182 11.43 9.24 6.88
N ILE A 183 11.13 9.73 5.68
CA ILE A 183 12.14 10.06 4.67
C ILE A 183 13.15 11.07 5.26
N ARG A 184 12.65 12.16 5.88
CA ARG A 184 13.49 13.15 6.58
C ARG A 184 14.35 12.50 7.64
N ARG A 185 13.76 11.71 8.55
CA ARG A 185 14.47 11.08 9.66
C ARG A 185 15.63 10.19 9.18
N VAL A 186 15.40 9.39 8.14
CA VAL A 186 16.42 8.49 7.60
C VAL A 186 17.53 9.28 6.91
N LEU A 187 17.19 10.24 6.06
CA LEU A 187 18.17 11.07 5.37
C LEU A 187 18.99 11.92 6.34
N THR A 188 18.36 12.51 7.36
CA THR A 188 19.07 13.23 8.42
C THR A 188 20.02 12.32 9.19
N ARG A 189 19.66 11.05 9.44
CA ARG A 189 20.55 10.05 10.04
C ARG A 189 21.76 9.74 9.17
N CYS A 190 21.58 9.60 7.86
CA CYS A 190 22.67 9.41 6.89
C CYS A 190 23.63 10.61 6.90
N ILE A 191 23.08 11.83 6.78
CA ILE A 191 23.85 13.08 6.84
C ILE A 191 24.60 13.21 8.17
N ALA A 192 23.98 12.87 9.30
CA ALA A 192 24.62 12.94 10.60
C ALA A 192 25.77 11.92 10.76
N SER A 193 25.71 10.79 10.04
CA SER A 193 26.70 9.72 10.15
C SER A 193 27.93 9.95 9.27
N HIS A 194 27.74 10.43 8.03
CA HIS A 194 28.82 10.55 7.03
C HIS A 194 29.10 12.01 6.61
N GLY A 195 28.32 12.97 7.11
CA GLY A 195 28.36 14.37 6.66
C GLY A 195 27.83 14.58 5.23
N ARG A 196 27.40 13.50 4.57
CA ARG A 196 26.98 13.44 3.17
C ARG A 196 26.04 12.26 2.93
N ILE A 197 25.33 12.29 1.81
CA ILE A 197 24.54 11.13 1.36
C ILE A 197 25.35 10.39 0.29
N GLU A 198 25.58 9.11 0.52
CA GLU A 198 26.30 8.20 -0.36
C GLU A 198 25.34 7.21 -1.03
N PRO A 199 25.72 6.57 -2.16
CA PRO A 199 24.90 5.53 -2.79
C PRO A 199 24.55 4.36 -1.84
N GLU A 200 25.39 4.08 -0.85
CA GLU A 200 25.17 3.04 0.16
C GLU A 200 23.98 3.36 1.09
N ASP A 201 23.65 4.64 1.26
CA ASP A 201 22.52 5.09 2.10
C ASP A 201 21.15 4.70 1.51
N VAL A 202 21.10 4.36 0.22
CA VAL A 202 19.88 3.83 -0.41
C VAL A 202 19.40 2.58 0.33
N GLU A 203 20.32 1.71 0.78
CA GLU A 203 19.96 0.50 1.51
C GLU A 203 19.36 0.82 2.89
N LEU A 204 19.79 1.91 3.54
CA LEU A 204 19.19 2.35 4.80
C LEU A 204 17.74 2.80 4.62
N ILE A 205 17.42 3.49 3.50
CA ILE A 205 16.04 3.86 3.17
C ILE A 205 15.21 2.62 2.86
N LEU A 206 15.76 1.66 2.11
CA LEU A 206 15.09 0.40 1.83
C LEU A 206 14.81 -0.39 3.11
N GLU A 207 15.74 -0.42 4.07
CA GLU A 207 15.53 -1.08 5.36
C GLU A 207 14.43 -0.40 6.17
N GLU A 208 14.39 0.93 6.20
CA GLU A 208 13.33 1.69 6.88
C GLU A 208 11.96 1.49 6.22
N LYS A 209 11.94 1.36 4.90
CA LYS A 209 10.76 0.93 4.13
C LYS A 209 10.30 -0.46 4.52
N ARG A 210 11.21 -1.44 4.61
CA ARG A 210 10.89 -2.81 5.07
C ARG A 210 10.30 -2.79 6.48
N GLN A 211 10.89 -2.03 7.40
CA GLN A 211 10.40 -1.91 8.77
C GLN A 211 9.03 -1.24 8.85
N SER A 212 8.82 -0.14 8.11
CA SER A 212 7.52 0.55 8.05
C SER A 212 6.41 -0.37 7.54
N ILE A 213 6.69 -1.13 6.48
CA ILE A 213 5.74 -2.11 5.93
C ILE A 213 5.45 -3.20 6.96
N ARG A 214 6.48 -3.77 7.59
CA ARG A 214 6.34 -4.81 8.62
C ARG A 214 5.54 -4.34 9.84
N GLN A 215 5.68 -3.07 10.24
CA GLN A 215 4.93 -2.47 11.35
C GLN A 215 3.41 -2.44 11.09
N THR A 216 2.97 -2.42 9.82
CA THR A 216 1.55 -2.49 9.49
C THR A 216 0.92 -3.83 9.87
N GLN A 217 1.74 -4.89 10.00
CA GLN A 217 1.29 -6.27 10.20
C GLN A 217 0.33 -6.77 9.12
N ILE A 218 0.27 -6.12 7.95
CA ILE A 218 -0.61 -6.50 6.83
C ILE A 218 0.24 -7.08 5.71
N LEU A 219 1.28 -6.35 5.30
CA LEU A 219 2.21 -6.76 4.25
C LEU A 219 3.60 -7.01 4.84
N ASP A 220 4.31 -7.95 4.24
CA ASP A 220 5.75 -8.13 4.46
C ASP A 220 6.49 -7.75 3.18
N PHE A 221 7.61 -7.04 3.32
CA PHE A 221 8.52 -6.80 2.20
C PHE A 221 9.44 -8.02 2.04
N TYR A 222 9.40 -8.66 0.89
CA TYR A 222 10.21 -9.85 0.62
C TYR A 222 11.38 -9.50 -0.32
N PRO A 223 12.62 -9.88 0.00
CA PRO A 223 13.75 -9.63 -0.89
C PRO A 223 13.64 -10.52 -2.12
N ALA A 224 13.67 -9.93 -3.31
CA ALA A 224 13.57 -10.66 -4.57
C ALA A 224 14.94 -11.20 -4.98
N THR A 225 15.35 -12.32 -4.38
CA THR A 225 16.66 -12.94 -4.66
C THR A 225 16.56 -14.07 -5.68
N GLU A 226 15.39 -14.67 -5.82
CA GLU A 226 15.16 -15.79 -6.73
C GLU A 226 15.02 -15.31 -8.18
N GLN A 227 15.68 -16.00 -9.11
CA GLN A 227 15.73 -15.67 -10.53
C GLN A 227 14.81 -16.58 -11.36
N ILE A 228 14.49 -16.18 -12.58
CA ILE A 228 13.73 -17.04 -13.52
C ILE A 228 14.49 -18.34 -13.83
N SER A 229 15.82 -18.31 -13.83
CA SER A 229 16.67 -19.51 -13.99
C SER A 229 16.55 -20.49 -12.82
N ASP A 230 16.05 -20.06 -11.66
CA ASP A 230 15.85 -20.93 -10.50
C ASP A 230 14.56 -21.76 -10.62
N ILE A 231 13.78 -21.57 -11.68
CA ILE A 231 12.58 -22.34 -11.97
C ILE A 231 12.94 -23.38 -13.03
N GLY A 232 12.87 -24.67 -12.71
CA GLY A 232 12.95 -25.74 -13.71
C GLY A 232 11.60 -25.95 -14.40
N GLY A 233 11.57 -26.07 -15.74
CA GLY A 233 10.34 -26.23 -16.51
C GLY A 233 9.48 -24.97 -16.61
N LEU A 234 8.16 -25.12 -16.81
CA LEU A 234 7.19 -24.02 -16.92
C LEU A 234 7.49 -23.02 -18.05
N ASP A 235 8.02 -23.50 -19.18
CA ASP A 235 8.56 -22.63 -20.24
C ASP A 235 7.50 -21.68 -20.83
N ASN A 236 6.26 -22.15 -21.02
CA ASN A 236 5.16 -21.29 -21.48
C ASN A 236 4.88 -20.12 -20.53
N LEU A 237 4.97 -20.37 -19.22
CA LEU A 237 4.77 -19.34 -18.20
C LEU A 237 5.94 -18.36 -18.20
N LYS A 238 7.18 -18.85 -18.30
CA LYS A 238 8.37 -18.01 -18.40
C LYS A 238 8.31 -17.10 -19.63
N ASP A 239 8.00 -17.65 -20.79
CA ASP A 239 7.87 -16.90 -22.04
C ASP A 239 6.82 -15.79 -21.94
N TRP A 240 5.68 -16.08 -21.31
CA TRP A 240 4.64 -15.10 -21.06
C TRP A 240 5.13 -13.97 -20.14
N LEU A 241 5.83 -14.32 -19.05
CA LEU A 241 6.38 -13.36 -18.08
C LEU A 241 7.43 -12.43 -18.70
N LEU A 242 8.35 -12.99 -19.49
CA LEU A 242 9.39 -12.24 -20.20
C LEU A 242 8.77 -11.18 -21.12
N ARG A 243 7.69 -11.54 -21.83
CA ARG A 243 6.96 -10.62 -22.72
C ARG A 243 6.15 -9.59 -21.93
N ARG A 244 5.52 -9.99 -20.83
CA ARG A 244 4.62 -9.13 -20.05
C ARG A 244 5.36 -8.00 -19.33
N GLY A 245 6.60 -8.21 -18.89
CA GLY A 245 7.40 -7.20 -18.18
C GLY A 245 7.52 -5.87 -18.94
N GLY A 246 7.64 -5.91 -20.27
CA GLY A 246 7.71 -4.70 -21.10
C GLY A 246 6.48 -3.78 -21.02
N ALA A 247 5.34 -4.29 -20.57
CA ALA A 247 4.11 -3.52 -20.43
C ALA A 247 4.13 -2.51 -19.27
N PHE A 248 5.10 -2.59 -18.35
CA PHE A 248 5.33 -1.58 -17.31
C PHE A 248 6.10 -0.35 -17.83
N SER A 249 6.69 -0.42 -19.02
CA SER A 249 7.48 0.69 -19.57
C SER A 249 6.63 1.93 -19.89
N GLU A 250 7.25 3.10 -19.80
CA GLU A 250 6.65 4.36 -20.25
C GLU A 250 6.26 4.30 -21.74
N LYS A 251 7.07 3.65 -22.57
CA LYS A 251 6.76 3.38 -23.98
C LYS A 251 5.42 2.65 -24.16
N ALA A 252 5.13 1.66 -23.31
CA ALA A 252 3.84 0.96 -23.35
C ALA A 252 2.67 1.89 -22.95
N ARG A 253 2.91 2.84 -22.04
CA ARG A 253 1.92 3.86 -21.65
C ARG A 253 1.62 4.82 -22.80
N SER A 254 2.67 5.34 -23.44
CA SER A 254 2.55 6.26 -24.57
C SER A 254 1.90 5.61 -25.78
N TYR A 255 2.03 4.28 -25.93
CA TYR A 255 1.31 3.49 -26.94
C TYR A 255 -0.17 3.24 -26.60
N GLY A 256 -0.63 3.59 -25.40
CA GLY A 256 -2.02 3.45 -24.96
C GLY A 256 -2.37 2.10 -24.34
N LEU A 257 -1.39 1.26 -23.98
CA LEU A 257 -1.67 0.03 -23.23
C LEU A 257 -2.06 0.36 -21.79
N PRO A 258 -2.93 -0.43 -21.12
CA PRO A 258 -3.18 -0.35 -19.68
C PRO A 258 -2.11 -1.09 -18.88
N HIS A 259 -1.99 -0.80 -17.57
CA HIS A 259 -0.99 -1.46 -16.73
C HIS A 259 -1.38 -2.93 -16.56
N PRO A 260 -0.39 -3.86 -16.54
CA PRO A 260 -0.66 -5.25 -16.23
C PRO A 260 -1.34 -5.40 -14.87
N ARG A 261 -2.33 -6.28 -14.78
CA ARG A 261 -3.16 -6.41 -13.59
C ARG A 261 -2.66 -7.48 -12.64
N GLY A 262 -2.46 -8.68 -13.16
CA GLY A 262 -2.02 -9.80 -12.34
C GLY A 262 -1.98 -11.15 -13.06
N LEU A 263 -1.50 -12.13 -12.33
CA LEU A 263 -1.33 -13.53 -12.72
C LEU A 263 -1.92 -14.42 -11.62
N LEU A 264 -2.78 -15.36 -12.00
CA LEU A 264 -3.28 -16.40 -11.09
C LEU A 264 -2.60 -17.74 -11.42
N LEU A 265 -1.90 -18.31 -10.43
CA LEU A 265 -1.25 -19.61 -10.52
C LEU A 265 -2.06 -20.63 -9.74
N VAL A 266 -2.64 -21.61 -10.43
CA VAL A 266 -3.48 -22.63 -9.81
C VAL A 266 -2.88 -24.00 -10.03
N GLY A 267 -2.76 -24.82 -9.01
CA GLY A 267 -2.27 -26.19 -9.20
C GLY A 267 -1.76 -26.83 -7.93
N ILE A 268 -1.10 -27.98 -8.06
CA ILE A 268 -0.73 -28.82 -6.92
C ILE A 268 0.35 -28.12 -6.09
N GLN A 269 0.37 -28.38 -4.78
CA GLN A 269 1.40 -27.85 -3.89
C GLN A 269 2.81 -28.31 -4.31
N GLY A 270 3.84 -27.52 -4.01
CA GLY A 270 5.24 -27.89 -4.29
C GLY A 270 5.70 -27.73 -5.75
N THR A 271 4.88 -27.18 -6.64
CA THR A 271 5.20 -27.03 -8.09
C THR A 271 5.83 -25.68 -8.48
N GLY A 272 6.29 -24.87 -7.50
CA GLY A 272 7.00 -23.62 -7.78
C GLY A 272 6.12 -22.38 -8.00
N LYS A 273 4.83 -22.42 -7.65
CA LYS A 273 3.92 -21.26 -7.74
C LYS A 273 4.42 -20.04 -6.96
N SER A 274 4.77 -20.22 -5.69
CA SER A 274 5.31 -19.15 -4.84
C SER A 274 6.69 -18.68 -5.29
N LEU A 275 7.55 -19.60 -5.77
CA LEU A 275 8.86 -19.27 -6.34
C LEU A 275 8.72 -18.38 -7.58
N THR A 276 7.69 -18.62 -8.39
CA THR A 276 7.40 -17.80 -9.57
C THR A 276 7.14 -16.34 -9.22
N ALA A 277 6.37 -16.06 -8.16
CA ALA A 277 6.12 -14.68 -7.72
C ALA A 277 7.42 -13.91 -7.40
N LYS A 278 8.38 -14.61 -6.78
CA LYS A 278 9.68 -14.05 -6.42
C LYS A 278 10.55 -13.79 -7.65
N ALA A 279 10.60 -14.76 -8.56
CA ALA A 279 11.31 -14.62 -9.83
C ALA A 279 10.78 -13.48 -10.70
N ILE A 280 9.46 -13.24 -10.70
CA ILE A 280 8.83 -12.11 -11.40
C ILE A 280 9.35 -10.78 -10.85
N SER A 281 9.32 -10.61 -9.53
CA SER A 281 9.77 -9.39 -8.88
C SER A 281 11.26 -9.11 -9.16
N HIS A 282 12.10 -10.14 -9.08
CA HIS A 282 13.53 -10.01 -9.41
C HIS A 282 13.73 -9.61 -10.86
N HIS A 283 13.11 -10.33 -11.80
CA HIS A 283 13.29 -10.09 -13.23
C HIS A 283 12.78 -8.72 -13.68
N TRP A 284 11.67 -8.24 -13.09
CA TRP A 284 11.10 -6.93 -13.41
C TRP A 284 11.71 -5.79 -12.59
N HIS A 285 12.63 -6.08 -11.67
CA HIS A 285 13.25 -5.11 -10.78
C HIS A 285 12.21 -4.30 -9.98
N LEU A 286 11.13 -4.97 -9.57
CA LEU A 286 10.04 -4.38 -8.80
C LEU A 286 10.06 -4.92 -7.37
N PRO A 287 9.74 -4.12 -6.34
CA PRO A 287 9.56 -4.60 -4.98
C PRO A 287 8.55 -5.76 -4.88
N LEU A 288 8.84 -6.76 -4.04
CA LEU A 288 7.89 -7.83 -3.72
C LEU A 288 7.24 -7.57 -2.37
N LEU A 289 5.93 -7.40 -2.38
CA LEU A 289 5.09 -7.34 -1.18
C LEU A 289 4.38 -8.67 -1.05
N ARG A 290 4.47 -9.31 0.11
CA ARG A 290 3.73 -10.52 0.43
C ARG A 290 2.55 -10.17 1.34
N LEU A 291 1.36 -10.57 0.92
CA LEU A 291 0.17 -10.57 1.76
C LEU A 291 -0.03 -11.96 2.35
N ASP A 292 -0.02 -12.04 3.68
CA ASP A 292 -0.57 -13.17 4.41
C ASP A 292 -2.06 -12.91 4.63
N VAL A 293 -2.91 -13.64 3.90
CA VAL A 293 -4.35 -13.37 3.89
C VAL A 293 -4.98 -13.64 5.25
N GLY A 294 -4.38 -14.51 6.09
CA GLY A 294 -4.82 -14.71 7.47
C GLY A 294 -4.81 -13.41 8.29
N ARG A 295 -3.91 -12.48 7.97
CA ARG A 295 -3.81 -11.18 8.67
C ARG A 295 -4.92 -10.20 8.30
N LEU A 296 -5.69 -10.46 7.24
CA LEU A 296 -6.89 -9.70 6.92
C LEU A 296 -8.08 -10.09 7.82
N PHE A 297 -8.11 -11.32 8.32
CA PHE A 297 -9.28 -11.92 8.98
C PHE A 297 -9.17 -12.02 10.51
N GLY A 298 -8.35 -11.17 11.15
CA GLY A 298 -8.28 -11.08 12.61
C GLY A 298 -8.95 -9.82 13.15
N GLY A 299 -9.83 -9.95 14.15
CA GLY A 299 -10.39 -8.82 14.90
C GLY A 299 -11.90 -8.83 15.11
N LEU A 300 -12.43 -7.73 15.64
CA LEU A 300 -13.85 -7.42 15.75
C LEU A 300 -14.48 -7.18 14.36
N VAL A 301 -15.81 -7.23 14.26
CA VAL A 301 -16.55 -6.95 13.01
C VAL A 301 -16.17 -5.56 12.46
N GLY A 302 -15.74 -5.49 11.19
CA GLY A 302 -15.36 -4.24 10.50
C GLY A 302 -13.85 -3.99 10.40
N GLU A 303 -13.03 -4.65 11.22
CA GLU A 303 -11.56 -4.51 11.15
C GLU A 303 -10.99 -5.09 9.85
N SER A 304 -11.57 -6.17 9.33
CA SER A 304 -11.12 -6.83 8.10
C SER A 304 -11.27 -5.93 6.87
N GLU A 305 -12.37 -5.21 6.74
CA GLU A 305 -12.58 -4.25 5.65
C GLU A 305 -11.62 -3.06 5.75
N SER A 306 -11.37 -2.56 6.96
CA SER A 306 -10.39 -1.50 7.21
C SER A 306 -8.97 -1.94 6.81
N ARG A 307 -8.55 -3.13 7.26
CA ARG A 307 -7.25 -3.74 6.89
C ARG A 307 -7.12 -3.98 5.39
N THR A 308 -8.21 -4.37 4.72
CA THR A 308 -8.22 -4.56 3.27
C THR A 308 -8.03 -3.23 2.51
N ARG A 309 -8.71 -2.16 2.95
CA ARG A 309 -8.49 -0.82 2.39
C ARG A 309 -7.05 -0.35 2.64
N GLN A 310 -6.54 -0.53 3.85
CA GLN A 310 -5.16 -0.17 4.20
C GLN A 310 -4.13 -0.96 3.37
N MET A 311 -4.36 -2.26 3.14
CA MET A 311 -3.54 -3.10 2.27
C MET A 311 -3.47 -2.53 0.85
N ILE A 312 -4.63 -2.20 0.27
CA ILE A 312 -4.74 -1.62 -1.07
C ILE A 312 -3.99 -0.28 -1.13
N SER A 313 -4.30 0.66 -0.22
CA SER A 313 -3.65 1.97 -0.18
C SER A 313 -2.14 1.86 -0.05
N LEU A 314 -1.65 0.93 0.78
CA LEU A 314 -0.22 0.68 0.95
C LEU A 314 0.42 0.11 -0.34
N ALA A 315 -0.22 -0.89 -0.96
CA ALA A 315 0.29 -1.47 -2.21
C ALA A 315 0.33 -0.43 -3.35
N GLU A 316 -0.69 0.42 -3.47
CA GLU A 316 -0.74 1.48 -4.48
C GLU A 316 0.27 2.60 -4.23
N ALA A 317 0.48 2.99 -2.98
CA ALA A 317 1.52 3.97 -2.63
C ALA A 317 2.94 3.45 -2.90
N LEU A 318 3.13 2.13 -2.84
CA LEU A 318 4.38 1.44 -3.15
C LEU A 318 4.55 1.12 -4.64
N ALA A 319 3.57 1.43 -5.48
CA ALA A 319 3.62 1.12 -6.90
C ALA A 319 4.72 1.93 -7.61
N PRO A 320 5.45 1.36 -8.59
CA PRO A 320 5.24 0.04 -9.17
C PRO A 320 5.80 -1.10 -8.29
N CYS A 321 5.01 -2.15 -8.08
CA CYS A 321 5.38 -3.28 -7.22
C CYS A 321 4.68 -4.58 -7.65
N VAL A 322 5.17 -5.71 -7.14
CA VAL A 322 4.51 -7.01 -7.22
C VAL A 322 3.86 -7.30 -5.87
N LEU A 323 2.55 -7.53 -5.85
CA LEU A 323 1.81 -8.01 -4.67
C LEU A 323 1.58 -9.51 -4.81
N TRP A 324 2.27 -10.30 -4.01
CA TRP A 324 2.08 -11.74 -3.92
C TRP A 324 1.04 -12.08 -2.84
N ILE A 325 -0.04 -12.73 -3.27
CA ILE A 325 -1.09 -13.28 -2.40
C ILE A 325 -0.99 -14.79 -2.44
N ASP A 326 -0.56 -15.40 -1.33
CA ASP A 326 -0.34 -16.84 -1.27
C ASP A 326 -1.60 -17.57 -0.77
N GLU A 327 -1.91 -18.71 -1.37
CA GLU A 327 -3.00 -19.62 -0.98
C GLU A 327 -4.36 -18.91 -0.85
N ILE A 328 -4.68 -18.09 -1.86
CA ILE A 328 -5.90 -17.26 -1.89
C ILE A 328 -7.17 -18.11 -1.80
N ASP A 329 -7.12 -19.37 -2.24
CA ASP A 329 -8.19 -20.34 -2.12
C ASP A 329 -8.51 -20.68 -0.65
N LYS A 330 -7.52 -20.76 0.24
CA LYS A 330 -7.76 -21.05 1.66
C LYS A 330 -8.49 -19.91 2.36
N ALA A 331 -8.18 -18.69 1.97
CA ALA A 331 -8.77 -17.50 2.59
C ALA A 331 -10.21 -17.23 2.17
N PHE A 332 -10.57 -17.60 0.93
CA PHE A 332 -11.87 -17.31 0.34
C PHE A 332 -12.74 -18.55 0.10
N ALA A 333 -12.30 -19.75 0.54
CA ALA A 333 -13.05 -21.01 0.46
C ALA A 333 -14.43 -20.98 1.14
N GLY A 334 -14.73 -19.95 1.94
CA GLY A 334 -15.98 -19.78 2.68
C GLY A 334 -16.84 -18.60 2.27
N VAL A 335 -16.55 -17.91 1.15
CA VAL A 335 -17.33 -16.73 0.68
C VAL A 335 -18.83 -17.06 0.53
N GLU A 336 -19.18 -18.30 0.22
CA GLU A 336 -20.57 -18.77 0.09
C GLU A 336 -21.20 -19.27 1.41
N GLY A 337 -20.43 -19.35 2.50
CA GLY A 337 -20.85 -19.87 3.80
C GLY A 337 -21.46 -18.80 4.72
N LYS A 338 -22.46 -19.17 5.52
CA LYS A 338 -23.18 -18.25 6.45
C LYS A 338 -22.47 -17.98 7.80
N GLY A 339 -21.17 -18.28 7.92
CA GLY A 339 -20.50 -18.39 9.23
C GLY A 339 -19.98 -17.08 9.85
N ASP A 340 -19.78 -16.02 9.07
CA ASP A 340 -18.98 -14.84 9.44
C ASP A 340 -19.73 -13.49 9.30
N GLY A 341 -21.05 -13.55 9.11
CA GLY A 341 -21.88 -12.36 8.87
C GLY A 341 -21.63 -11.66 7.53
N GLY A 342 -20.99 -12.32 6.56
CA GLY A 342 -20.71 -11.76 5.22
C GLY A 342 -19.45 -10.90 5.14
N THR A 343 -18.59 -10.94 6.16
CA THR A 343 -17.34 -10.17 6.23
C THR A 343 -16.35 -10.58 5.14
N THR A 344 -16.10 -11.89 4.99
CA THR A 344 -15.27 -12.49 3.94
C THR A 344 -15.80 -12.16 2.55
N SER A 345 -17.13 -12.13 2.35
CA SER A 345 -17.72 -11.72 1.08
C SER A 345 -17.48 -10.23 0.76
N ARG A 346 -17.54 -9.33 1.76
CA ARG A 346 -17.30 -7.89 1.59
C ARG A 346 -15.81 -7.60 1.32
N VAL A 347 -14.93 -8.23 2.08
CA VAL A 347 -13.47 -8.16 1.86
C VAL A 347 -13.12 -8.66 0.46
N PHE A 348 -13.63 -9.83 0.08
CA PHE A 348 -13.44 -10.39 -1.26
C PHE A 348 -13.95 -9.44 -2.35
N GLY A 349 -15.17 -8.93 -2.21
CA GLY A 349 -15.74 -7.96 -3.15
C GLY A 349 -14.86 -6.73 -3.33
N THR A 350 -14.28 -6.22 -2.24
CA THR A 350 -13.36 -5.07 -2.26
C THR A 350 -12.09 -5.39 -3.06
N VAL A 351 -11.44 -6.53 -2.78
CA VAL A 351 -10.20 -6.94 -3.48
C VAL A 351 -10.46 -7.16 -4.98
N ILE A 352 -11.57 -7.82 -5.33
CA ILE A 352 -11.91 -8.08 -6.73
C ILE A 352 -12.25 -6.82 -7.51
N THR A 353 -12.99 -5.89 -6.88
CA THR A 353 -13.30 -4.60 -7.49
C THR A 353 -12.01 -3.82 -7.73
N TRP A 354 -11.11 -3.77 -6.74
CA TRP A 354 -9.80 -3.17 -6.89
C TRP A 354 -8.98 -3.80 -8.02
N LEU A 355 -8.90 -5.14 -8.12
CA LEU A 355 -8.21 -5.82 -9.23
C LEU A 355 -8.76 -5.43 -10.61
N ALA A 356 -10.07 -5.19 -10.71
CA ALA A 356 -10.76 -4.84 -11.94
C ALA A 356 -10.67 -3.34 -12.30
N GLU A 357 -10.46 -2.46 -11.32
CA GLU A 357 -10.53 -1.00 -11.54
C GLU A 357 -9.20 -0.26 -11.37
N LYS A 358 -8.22 -0.87 -10.68
CA LYS A 358 -6.94 -0.23 -10.37
C LYS A 358 -6.23 0.27 -11.64
N LYS A 359 -5.74 1.50 -11.56
CA LYS A 359 -4.88 2.13 -12.57
C LYS A 359 -3.42 2.13 -12.15
N SER A 360 -3.16 1.90 -10.87
CA SER A 360 -1.83 1.80 -10.28
C SER A 360 -1.03 0.62 -10.87
N PRO A 361 0.31 0.77 -11.05
CA PRO A 361 1.18 -0.30 -11.55
C PRO A 361 1.50 -1.37 -10.48
N VAL A 362 0.48 -1.85 -9.78
CA VAL A 362 0.57 -2.99 -8.84
C VAL A 362 0.28 -4.28 -9.59
N PHE A 363 1.24 -5.19 -9.72
CA PHE A 363 1.02 -6.50 -10.34
C PHE A 363 0.67 -7.54 -9.29
N VAL A 364 -0.54 -8.11 -9.35
CA VAL A 364 -0.95 -9.10 -8.35
C VAL A 364 -0.63 -10.52 -8.82
N VAL A 365 0.24 -11.22 -8.09
CA VAL A 365 0.49 -12.65 -8.29
C VAL A 365 -0.26 -13.41 -7.21
N ALA A 366 -1.32 -14.11 -7.58
CA ALA A 366 -2.10 -14.93 -6.66
C ALA A 366 -1.79 -16.41 -6.87
N THR A 367 -1.60 -17.18 -5.79
CA THR A 367 -1.44 -18.64 -5.85
C THR A 367 -2.66 -19.32 -5.26
N ALA A 368 -3.07 -20.44 -5.84
CA ALA A 368 -4.14 -21.29 -5.33
C ALA A 368 -3.79 -22.77 -5.50
N ASN A 369 -4.20 -23.60 -4.55
CA ASN A 369 -4.03 -25.05 -4.63
C ASN A 369 -5.27 -25.75 -5.18
N ASN A 370 -6.46 -25.23 -4.88
CA ASN A 370 -7.74 -25.80 -5.30
C ASN A 370 -8.58 -24.78 -6.09
N ILE A 371 -8.66 -24.97 -7.41
CA ILE A 371 -9.47 -24.12 -8.28
C ILE A 371 -10.96 -24.13 -7.92
N LYS A 372 -11.48 -25.25 -7.39
CA LYS A 372 -12.90 -25.40 -7.05
C LYS A 372 -13.30 -24.60 -5.82
N ALA A 373 -12.34 -24.22 -4.98
CA ALA A 373 -12.57 -23.38 -3.81
C ALA A 373 -12.53 -21.88 -4.14
N LEU A 374 -12.11 -21.51 -5.36
CA LEU A 374 -12.08 -20.11 -5.77
C LEU A 374 -13.47 -19.66 -6.22
N PRO A 375 -13.95 -18.49 -5.77
CA PRO A 375 -15.17 -17.91 -6.30
C PRO A 375 -15.06 -17.69 -7.83
N PRO A 376 -16.09 -18.05 -8.63
CA PRO A 376 -16.06 -17.92 -10.10
C PRO A 376 -15.74 -16.51 -10.58
N GLU A 377 -16.10 -15.51 -9.77
CA GLU A 377 -15.68 -14.13 -9.88
C GLU A 377 -14.18 -14.02 -10.22
N MET A 378 -13.28 -14.66 -9.49
CA MET A 378 -11.84 -14.52 -9.69
C MET A 378 -11.37 -14.86 -11.10
N LEU A 379 -12.07 -15.79 -11.76
CA LEU A 379 -11.68 -16.34 -13.07
C LEU A 379 -12.13 -15.46 -14.24
N ARG A 380 -12.89 -14.39 -13.98
CA ARG A 380 -13.35 -13.46 -15.04
C ARG A 380 -12.17 -12.65 -15.59
N LYS A 381 -12.09 -12.59 -16.93
CA LYS A 381 -11.10 -11.74 -17.63
C LYS A 381 -11.25 -10.28 -17.21
N GLY A 382 -10.12 -9.58 -17.09
CA GLY A 382 -10.06 -8.19 -16.62
C GLY A 382 -9.69 -8.04 -15.13
N ARG A 383 -9.56 -9.15 -14.39
CA ARG A 383 -9.03 -9.18 -13.00
C ARG A 383 -7.59 -9.65 -12.98
N PHE A 384 -7.38 -10.85 -13.51
CA PHE A 384 -6.07 -11.35 -13.89
C PHE A 384 -5.90 -11.24 -15.41
N ASP A 385 -4.68 -10.94 -15.84
CA ASP A 385 -4.32 -10.91 -17.25
C ASP A 385 -4.32 -12.35 -17.78
N GLU A 386 -3.74 -13.27 -17.00
CA GLU A 386 -3.68 -14.69 -17.34
C GLU A 386 -3.82 -15.59 -16.12
N ILE A 387 -4.28 -16.82 -16.38
CA ILE A 387 -4.41 -17.89 -15.40
C ILE A 387 -3.60 -19.08 -15.91
N PHE A 388 -2.64 -19.54 -15.12
CA PHE A 388 -1.84 -20.72 -15.45
C PHE A 388 -2.18 -21.88 -14.52
N PHE A 389 -2.38 -23.06 -15.12
CA PHE A 389 -2.47 -24.30 -14.39
C PHE A 389 -1.08 -24.92 -14.26
N VAL A 390 -0.61 -25.12 -13.02
CA VAL A 390 0.72 -25.63 -12.69
C VAL A 390 0.58 -27.05 -12.13
N GLY A 391 0.63 -28.02 -13.04
CA GLY A 391 0.56 -29.45 -12.71
C GLY A 391 1.89 -30.03 -12.21
N LEU A 392 1.93 -31.35 -12.05
CA LEU A 392 3.19 -32.07 -11.80
C LEU A 392 4.10 -31.95 -13.04
N PRO A 393 5.41 -31.80 -12.84
CA PRO A 393 6.35 -31.65 -13.94
C PRO A 393 6.45 -32.93 -14.78
N SER A 394 6.52 -32.76 -16.09
CA SER A 394 6.90 -33.82 -17.03
C SER A 394 8.34 -34.30 -16.78
N GLN A 395 8.74 -35.43 -17.34
CA GLN A 395 10.11 -35.94 -17.18
C GLN A 395 11.17 -34.92 -17.61
N GLY A 396 10.98 -34.23 -18.74
CA GLY A 396 11.91 -33.19 -19.20
C GLY A 396 11.97 -31.99 -18.24
N GLU A 397 10.85 -31.60 -17.65
CA GLU A 397 10.82 -30.55 -16.63
C GLU A 397 11.50 -31.02 -15.32
N ARG A 398 11.33 -32.28 -14.92
CA ARG A 398 12.06 -32.86 -13.78
C ARG A 398 13.57 -32.86 -14.02
N GLU A 399 14.04 -33.19 -15.23
CA GLU A 399 15.45 -33.05 -15.59
C GLU A 399 15.95 -31.62 -15.38
N ALA A 400 15.18 -30.61 -15.82
CA ALA A 400 15.51 -29.21 -15.60
C ALA A 400 15.54 -28.85 -14.10
N ILE A 401 14.56 -29.31 -13.33
CA ILE A 401 14.46 -29.08 -11.88
C ILE A 401 15.67 -29.69 -11.14
N PHE A 402 16.03 -30.93 -11.44
CA PHE A 402 17.24 -31.56 -10.88
C PHE A 402 18.50 -30.76 -11.18
N ASN A 403 18.68 -30.30 -12.42
CA ASN A 403 19.83 -29.48 -12.81
C ASN A 403 19.90 -28.16 -12.02
N VAL A 404 18.76 -27.49 -11.84
CA VAL A 404 18.68 -26.25 -11.06
C VAL A 404 19.05 -26.50 -9.60
N HIS A 405 18.49 -27.52 -8.95
CA HIS A 405 18.81 -27.80 -7.55
C HIS A 405 20.25 -28.27 -7.35
N LEU A 406 20.74 -29.15 -8.22
CA LEU A 406 22.11 -29.66 -8.14
C LEU A 406 23.15 -28.55 -8.39
N SER A 407 22.88 -27.60 -9.28
CA SER A 407 23.83 -26.50 -9.55
C SER A 407 24.00 -25.60 -8.33
N ARG A 408 22.93 -25.44 -7.53
CA ARG A 408 22.95 -24.68 -6.27
C ARG A 408 23.58 -25.46 -5.12
N LEU A 409 23.22 -26.74 -4.97
CA LEU A 409 23.63 -27.55 -3.82
C LEU A 409 25.02 -28.18 -3.99
N ARG A 410 25.38 -28.57 -5.23
CA ARG A 410 26.57 -29.39 -5.55
C ARG A 410 27.22 -28.95 -6.88
N PRO A 411 27.62 -27.68 -7.04
CA PRO A 411 28.11 -27.13 -8.31
C PRO A 411 29.31 -27.88 -8.90
N HIS A 412 30.18 -28.44 -8.05
CA HIS A 412 31.42 -29.10 -8.48
C HIS A 412 31.21 -30.53 -9.00
N ASN A 413 30.07 -31.17 -8.70
CA ASN A 413 29.82 -32.59 -8.96
C ASN A 413 28.71 -32.83 -10.00
N LEU A 414 28.26 -31.80 -10.71
CA LEU A 414 27.14 -31.90 -11.66
C LEU A 414 27.26 -33.06 -12.66
N LYS A 415 28.47 -33.29 -13.19
CA LYS A 415 28.74 -34.35 -14.18
C LYS A 415 28.65 -35.78 -13.62
N THR A 416 28.64 -35.94 -12.30
CA THR A 416 28.56 -37.26 -11.64
C THR A 416 27.12 -37.76 -11.50
N TYR A 417 26.14 -36.86 -11.64
CA TYR A 417 24.73 -37.22 -11.50
C TYR A 417 24.13 -37.60 -12.86
N GLU A 418 23.55 -38.80 -12.94
CA GLU A 418 22.74 -39.22 -14.08
C GLU A 418 21.34 -38.56 -14.02
N VAL A 419 21.26 -37.26 -14.30
CA VAL A 419 20.02 -36.47 -14.16
C VAL A 419 18.84 -37.06 -14.93
N LYS A 420 19.07 -37.60 -16.14
CA LYS A 420 18.04 -38.26 -16.93
C LYS A 420 17.44 -39.47 -16.22
N ARG A 421 18.29 -40.25 -15.54
CA ARG A 421 17.86 -41.40 -14.76
C ARG A 421 17.10 -40.96 -13.52
N LEU A 422 17.61 -39.96 -12.79
CA LEU A 422 16.90 -39.39 -11.63
C LEU A 422 15.49 -38.91 -12.00
N ALA A 423 15.35 -38.20 -13.12
CA ALA A 423 14.04 -37.72 -13.60
C ALA A 423 13.10 -38.85 -14.05
N TYR A 424 13.66 -39.93 -14.61
CA TYR A 424 12.92 -41.13 -14.99
C TYR A 424 12.37 -41.88 -13.77
N GLU A 425 13.20 -42.03 -12.72
CA GLU A 425 12.87 -42.77 -11.48
C GLU A 425 12.00 -41.97 -10.48
N THR A 426 11.65 -40.72 -10.81
CA THR A 426 10.83 -39.84 -9.94
C THR A 426 9.51 -39.42 -10.62
N PRO A 427 8.71 -40.35 -11.16
CA PRO A 427 7.40 -40.00 -11.69
C PRO A 427 6.54 -39.34 -10.59
N ASP A 428 5.72 -38.38 -10.99
CA ASP A 428 4.80 -37.65 -10.12
C ASP A 428 5.42 -36.81 -9.00
N PHE A 429 6.75 -36.70 -8.92
CA PHE A 429 7.40 -35.82 -7.96
C PHE A 429 7.25 -34.35 -8.37
N SER A 430 6.84 -33.53 -7.42
CA SER A 430 6.88 -32.07 -7.50
C SER A 430 8.30 -31.52 -7.36
N GLY A 431 8.49 -30.23 -7.68
CA GLY A 431 9.79 -29.59 -7.51
C GLY A 431 10.28 -29.60 -6.05
N ALA A 432 9.36 -29.42 -5.10
CA ALA A 432 9.68 -29.51 -3.68
C ALA A 432 10.12 -30.92 -3.26
N GLU A 433 9.46 -31.98 -3.75
CA GLU A 433 9.84 -33.36 -3.44
C GLU A 433 11.19 -33.74 -4.07
N ILE A 434 11.48 -33.26 -5.29
CA ILE A 434 12.80 -33.40 -5.92
C ILE A 434 13.88 -32.71 -5.08
N GLN A 435 13.63 -31.47 -4.64
CA GLN A 435 14.56 -30.75 -3.77
C GLN A 435 14.83 -31.53 -2.48
N GLN A 436 13.77 -32.05 -1.85
CA GLN A 436 13.88 -32.78 -0.60
C GLN A 436 14.68 -34.07 -0.76
N THR A 437 14.46 -34.82 -1.84
CA THR A 437 15.22 -36.03 -2.17
C THR A 437 16.73 -35.76 -2.27
N LEU A 438 17.12 -34.60 -2.81
CA LEU A 438 18.53 -34.20 -2.90
C LEU A 438 19.14 -33.75 -1.56
N ILE A 439 18.32 -33.27 -0.64
CA ILE A 439 18.76 -32.85 0.71
C ILE A 439 18.97 -34.08 1.61
N GLU A 440 18.13 -35.10 1.47
CA GLU A 440 18.17 -36.32 2.28
C GLU A 440 19.25 -37.32 1.85
N ALA A 441 19.63 -37.31 0.57
CA ALA A 441 20.68 -38.16 0.01
C ALA A 441 22.08 -37.61 0.28
#